data_AF-A0A7V0V7L6-F1
#
_entry.id   AF-A0A7V0V7L6-F1
#
_cell.length_a   1.000
_cell.length_b   1.000
_cell.length_c   1.000
_cell.angle_alpha   90.00
_cell.angle_beta   90.00
_cell.angle_gamma   90.00
#
_symmetry.space_group_name_H-M   'P 1'
#
loop_
_entity.id
_entity.type
_entity.pdbx_description
1 polymer ?
#
loop_
_entity_poly.entity_id
_entity_poly.type
_entity_poly.pdbx_seq_one_letter_code
_entity_poly.pdbx_strand_id
1 'polypeptide(L)' 'FDRFVPKFVKQYANLKNTIDQAVKSFISDVQSGEFPAGDHSYSMGPKALENLKKLIK' A
#
# COMPACT_ATOMS: atom_id res chain seq x y z
N PHE A 1 -0.40 -23.97 10.56
CA PHE A 1 0.69 -24.06 9.57
C PHE A 1 2.04 -23.50 10.07
N ASP A 2 2.10 -22.51 10.97
CA ASP A 2 3.41 -21.98 11.47
C ASP A 2 4.20 -22.88 12.42
N ARG A 3 3.64 -24.02 12.85
CA ARG A 3 4.26 -24.88 13.89
C ARG A 3 5.12 -26.02 13.34
N PHE A 4 5.38 -26.06 12.02
CA PHE A 4 6.16 -27.15 11.42
C PHE A 4 7.36 -26.60 10.65
N VAL A 5 8.48 -26.49 11.35
CA VAL A 5 9.81 -26.33 10.73
C VAL A 5 10.55 -27.64 10.96
N PRO A 6 10.84 -28.43 9.92
CA PRO A 6 11.60 -29.67 10.08
C PRO A 6 12.95 -29.42 10.74
N LYS A 7 13.40 -30.35 11.60
CA LYS A 7 14.66 -30.28 12.36
C LYS A 7 15.90 -29.94 11.53
N PHE A 8 15.90 -30.31 10.25
CA PHE A 8 17.03 -30.14 9.32
C PHE A 8 16.93 -28.87 8.46
N VAL A 9 15.92 -28.02 8.68
CA VAL A 9 15.72 -26.76 7.93
C VAL A 9 16.01 -25.56 8.83
N LYS A 10 16.79 -24.61 8.33
CA LYS A 10 16.99 -23.30 8.96
C LYS A 10 16.07 -22.27 8.31
N GLN A 11 15.20 -21.65 9.12
CA GLN A 11 14.38 -20.54 8.66
C GLN A 11 15.16 -19.21 8.76
N TYR A 12 15.30 -18.52 7.63
CA TYR A 12 15.98 -17.23 7.57
C TYR A 12 15.03 -16.04 7.77
N ALA A 13 13.76 -16.19 7.41
CA ALA A 13 12.73 -15.18 7.57
C ALA A 13 11.34 -15.81 7.74
N ASN A 14 10.45 -15.11 8.45
CA ASN A 14 9.02 -15.45 8.49
C ASN A 14 8.26 -14.63 7.45
N LEU A 15 8.42 -15.00 6.17
CA LEU A 15 7.79 -14.30 5.05
C LEU A 15 6.27 -14.25 5.17
N LYS A 16 5.64 -15.27 5.77
CA LYS A 16 4.20 -15.27 5.98
C LYS A 16 3.78 -14.07 6.82
N ASN A 17 4.41 -13.87 7.97
CA ASN A 17 4.10 -12.73 8.84
C ASN A 17 4.45 -11.41 8.16
N THR A 18 5.60 -11.34 7.47
CA THR A 18 6.01 -10.14 6.74
C THR A 18 4.99 -9.74 5.67
N ILE A 19 4.50 -10.70 4.87
CA ILE A 19 3.50 -10.45 3.82
C ILE A 19 2.16 -10.04 4.44
N ASP A 20 1.71 -10.74 5.48
CA ASP A 20 0.45 -10.43 6.17
C ASP A 20 0.46 -9.00 6.74
N GLN A 21 1.55 -8.61 7.39
CA GLN A 21 1.74 -7.25 7.91
C GLN A 21 1.79 -6.21 6.78
N ALA A 22 2.56 -6.47 5.72
CA ALA A 22 2.70 -5.53 4.61
C ALA A 22 1.36 -5.23 3.92
N VAL A 23 0.55 -6.26 3.69
CA VAL A 23 -0.78 -6.10 3.07
C VAL A 23 -1.72 -5.31 3.99
N LYS A 24 -1.72 -5.61 5.29
CA LYS A 24 -2.55 -4.88 6.26
C LYS A 24 -2.16 -3.41 6.38
N SER A 25 -0.87 -3.11 6.41
CA SER A 25 -0.38 -1.73 6.42
C SER A 25 -0.83 -0.98 5.16
N PHE A 26 -0.64 -1.55 3.98
CA PHE A 26 -1.12 -0.92 2.74
C PHE A 26 -2.63 -0.64 2.77
N ILE A 27 -3.44 -1.61 3.21
CA ILE A 27 -4.89 -1.43 3.32
C ILE A 27 -5.21 -0.28 4.30
N SER A 28 -4.52 -0.22 5.44
CA SER A 28 -4.68 0.85 6.42
C SER A 28 -4.36 2.21 5.80
N ASP A 29 -3.24 2.35 5.12
CA ASP A 29 -2.79 3.61 4.53
C ASP A 29 -3.76 4.12 3.44
N VAL A 30 -4.35 3.20 2.67
CA VAL A 30 -5.36 3.53 1.65
C VAL A 30 -6.69 3.94 2.29
N GLN A 31 -7.11 3.24 3.35
CA GLN A 31 -8.35 3.54 4.06
C GLN A 31 -8.28 4.83 4.88
N SER A 32 -7.11 5.15 5.44
CA SER A 32 -6.85 6.41 6.14
C SER A 32 -6.67 7.59 5.17
N GLY A 33 -6.40 7.31 3.90
CA GLY A 33 -6.07 8.32 2.90
C GLY A 33 -4.64 8.89 3.03
N GLU A 34 -3.80 8.26 3.87
CA GLU A 34 -2.38 8.59 3.98
C GLU A 34 -1.59 8.16 2.73
N PHE A 35 -2.06 7.10 2.05
CA PHE A 35 -1.57 6.68 0.75
C PHE A 35 -2.64 6.85 -0.35
N PRO A 36 -2.28 7.41 -1.52
CA PRO A 36 -0.95 7.90 -1.88
C PRO A 36 -0.62 9.26 -1.24
N ALA A 37 0.60 9.38 -0.73
CA ALA A 37 1.13 10.65 -0.24
C ALA A 37 1.45 11.60 -1.41
N GLY A 38 1.73 12.87 -1.10
CA GLY A 38 2.13 13.88 -2.10
C GLY A 38 3.34 13.44 -2.93
N ASP A 39 4.34 12.82 -2.31
CA ASP A 39 5.54 12.31 -3.00
C ASP A 39 5.25 11.11 -3.92
N HIS A 40 4.13 10.42 -3.69
CA HIS A 40 3.65 9.29 -4.49
C HIS A 40 2.56 9.70 -5.47
N SER A 41 2.33 11.01 -5.64
CA SER A 41 1.28 11.57 -6.49
C SER A 41 1.83 12.70 -7.36
N TYR A 42 1.33 12.83 -8.58
CA TYR A 42 1.58 14.02 -9.39
C TYR A 42 0.50 15.08 -9.10
N SER A 43 0.92 16.33 -8.88
CA SER A 43 -0.01 17.45 -8.76
C SER A 43 -0.61 17.79 -10.11
N MET A 44 -1.93 17.98 -10.15
CA MET A 44 -2.63 18.46 -11.34
C MET A 44 -2.43 19.98 -11.46
N GLY A 45 -1.91 20.45 -12.59
CA GLY A 45 -1.75 21.88 -12.85
C GLY A 45 -3.10 22.63 -12.87
N PRO A 46 -3.10 23.93 -12.52
CA PRO A 46 -4.34 24.70 -12.29
C PRO A 46 -5.30 24.71 -13.48
N LYS A 47 -4.77 24.71 -14.72
CA LYS A 47 -5.56 24.68 -15.96
C LYS A 47 -6.27 23.34 -16.18
N ALA A 48 -5.63 22.23 -15.81
CA ALA A 48 -6.22 20.90 -15.93
C ALA A 48 -7.36 20.71 -14.92
N LEU A 49 -7.21 21.25 -13.71
CA LEU A 49 -8.25 21.24 -12.68
C LEU A 49 -9.49 22.05 -13.10
N GLU A 50 -9.28 23.22 -13.72
CA GLU A 50 -10.39 24.06 -14.22
C GLU A 50 -11.20 23.34 -15.30
N ASN A 51 -10.53 22.67 -16.24
CA ASN A 51 -11.20 21.91 -17.31
C ASN A 51 -11.99 20.72 -16.75
N LEU A 52 -11.43 19.98 -15.78
CA LEU A 52 -12.13 18.87 -15.14
C LEU A 52 -13.42 19.33 -14.44
N LYS A 53 -13.36 20.45 -13.71
CA LYS A 53 -14.54 21.03 -13.04
C LYS A 53 -15.65 21.44 -14.01
N LYS A 54 -15.31 21.83 -15.24
CA LYS A 54 -16.28 22.17 -16.29
C LYS A 54 -16.97 20.93 -16.88
N LEU A 55 -16.31 19.77 -16.89
CA LEU A 55 -16.81 18.54 -17.49
C LEU A 55 -17.70 17.69 -16.55
N ILE A 56 -17.56 17.87 -15.23
CA ILE A 56 -18.34 17.14 -14.22
C ILE A 56 -19.65 17.90 -13.86
N LYS A 57 -19.90 19.04 -14.50
CA LYS A 57 -21.07 19.90 -14.28
C LYS A 57 -22.08 19.73 -15.42
#